data_AF-A0A178ZJ09-F1
#
_entry.id   AF-A0A178ZJ09-F1
#
_cell.length_a   1.000
_cell.length_b   1.000
_cell.length_c   1.000
_cell.angle_alpha   90.00
_cell.angle_beta   90.00
_cell.angle_gamma   90.00
#
_symmetry.space_group_name_H-M   'P 1'
#
loop_
_entity.id
_entity.type
_entity.pdbx_description
1 polymer ?
#
loop_
_entity_poly.entity_id
_entity_poly.type
_entity_poly.pdbx_seq_one_letter_code
_entity_poly.pdbx_strand_id
1 'polypeptide(L)'
;MGAGAFLEPLAVVVLLFGGAWINRAPDSFSSSRSPLTFSFEEDDTDVPDLPLARAVDGDADADVENLHISRSKRSLSPSLLPSQEDKWRERELKISGLGYRRVIQTPNTAVFRHRLLSRILHKFPFLVEAWYWALIYWVYQLGRAFTALTLVEGTVHVARRHALQVIELEQRLHIFWEIPVQNFFMSFPRLMMCINWLYSFIHIPGTIAFLVWLYYYTITRNRLIQRRAASQSGEQGSDIGPAGSPSGPWLYEARRRTMAVCNLLAFVVFTLWPCMPPRLLSDPEYDGPQAEIAKSFGFVDTVHGKEGASSVWTQNRFCNQYAAMPSLHFGYSLLIGVTIMTIPLAPQHSQPGKMVHLPFFNNSHPHLAPHIRLPSTRRTLCLALGFLYPFSILTAIVATANHFILDAVAGSIVCFLGWKFNDVLLNLLVIEDWFLWCLRIHKPVQVPLETERLAKASGLGLKEKEGWEPEKTPAVVNAA
;
A
#
# COMPACT_ATOMS: atom_id res chain seq x y z
N MET A 1 -10.98 -34.02 0.89
CA MET A 1 -10.75 -32.56 0.76
C MET A 1 -10.71 -31.98 2.17
N GLY A 2 -9.58 -31.38 2.57
CA GLY A 2 -9.46 -30.80 3.91
C GLY A 2 -10.30 -29.54 4.06
N ALA A 3 -10.71 -29.20 5.29
CA ALA A 3 -11.50 -27.99 5.60
C ALA A 3 -10.82 -26.70 5.09
N GLY A 4 -9.48 -26.69 4.96
CA GLY A 4 -8.71 -25.57 4.41
C GLY A 4 -9.14 -25.15 3.00
N ALA A 5 -9.64 -26.09 2.19
CA ALA A 5 -10.04 -25.81 0.81
C ALA A 5 -11.23 -24.83 0.69
N PHE A 6 -12.08 -24.76 1.71
CA PHE A 6 -13.23 -23.86 1.73
C PHE A 6 -13.01 -22.67 2.65
N LEU A 7 -12.31 -22.88 3.77
CA LEU A 7 -12.06 -21.85 4.77
C LEU A 7 -11.20 -20.70 4.24
N GLU A 8 -10.22 -20.99 3.39
CA GLU A 8 -9.28 -19.98 2.91
C GLU A 8 -9.90 -19.02 1.87
N PRO A 9 -10.58 -19.47 0.78
CA PRO A 9 -11.32 -18.56 -0.08
C PRO A 9 -12.40 -17.78 0.67
N LEU A 10 -13.09 -18.42 1.62
CA LEU A 10 -14.10 -17.77 2.44
C LEU A 10 -13.48 -16.66 3.30
N ALA A 11 -12.34 -16.92 3.96
CA ALA A 11 -11.63 -15.92 4.76
C ALA A 11 -11.22 -14.71 3.91
N VAL A 12 -10.71 -14.93 2.69
CA VAL A 12 -10.35 -13.84 1.76
C VAL A 12 -11.58 -13.02 1.37
N VAL A 13 -12.68 -13.68 1.00
CA VAL A 13 -13.93 -13.00 0.65
C VAL A 13 -14.43 -12.17 1.84
N VAL A 14 -14.50 -12.76 3.04
CA VAL A 14 -14.91 -12.07 4.26
C VAL A 14 -14.01 -10.87 4.57
N LEU A 15 -12.69 -11.00 4.40
CA LEU A 15 -11.74 -9.90 4.61
C LEU A 15 -11.89 -8.79 3.58
N LEU A 16 -12.13 -9.11 2.31
CA LEU A 16 -12.31 -8.11 1.25
C LEU A 16 -13.65 -7.38 1.39
N PHE A 17 -14.75 -8.10 1.61
CA PHE A 17 -16.07 -7.50 1.82
C PHE A 17 -16.13 -6.75 3.16
N GLY A 18 -15.63 -7.36 4.23
CA GLY A 18 -15.52 -6.73 5.55
C GLY A 18 -14.61 -5.50 5.51
N GLY A 19 -13.48 -5.58 4.80
CA GLY A 19 -12.57 -4.46 4.59
C GLY A 19 -13.19 -3.32 3.79
N ALA A 20 -13.94 -3.62 2.73
CA ALA A 20 -14.70 -2.62 1.98
C ALA A 20 -15.79 -1.97 2.85
N TRP A 21 -16.48 -2.76 3.67
CA TRP A 21 -17.51 -2.28 4.58
C TRP A 21 -16.96 -1.38 5.70
N ILE A 22 -15.86 -1.79 6.35
CA ILE A 22 -15.19 -1.01 7.40
C ILE A 22 -14.66 0.31 6.84
N ASN A 23 -14.13 0.29 5.60
CA ASN A 23 -13.55 1.44 4.93
C ASN A 23 -14.54 2.21 4.05
N ARG A 24 -15.85 2.00 4.24
CA ARG A 24 -16.88 2.71 3.49
C ARG A 24 -16.89 4.19 3.86
N ALA A 25 -17.07 5.06 2.87
CA ALA A 25 -17.36 6.45 3.12
C ALA A 25 -18.82 6.58 3.59
N PRO A 26 -19.09 7.19 4.77
CA PRO A 26 -20.45 7.55 5.13
C PRO A 26 -20.99 8.53 4.08
N ASP A 27 -22.23 8.30 3.62
CA ASP A 27 -22.83 9.01 2.50
C ASP A 27 -22.61 10.52 2.60
N SER A 28 -21.95 11.09 1.60
CA SER A 28 -21.82 12.53 1.40
C SER A 28 -22.22 12.86 -0.03
N PHE A 29 -23.49 12.68 -0.34
CA PHE A 29 -24.10 13.64 -1.25
C PHE A 29 -24.45 14.86 -0.39
N SER A 30 -23.48 15.76 -0.23
CA SER A 30 -23.85 17.16 -0.07
C SER A 30 -24.52 17.53 -1.39
N SER A 31 -25.83 17.36 -1.45
CA SER A 31 -26.64 18.32 -2.16
C SER A 31 -26.24 19.66 -1.57
N SER A 32 -25.73 20.55 -2.41
CA SER A 32 -25.79 21.98 -2.11
C SER A 32 -27.27 22.34 -2.04
N ARG A 33 -27.91 22.03 -0.92
CA ARG A 33 -29.08 22.75 -0.43
C ARG A 33 -28.53 23.58 0.71
N SER A 34 -28.08 24.77 0.36
CA SER A 34 -28.07 25.89 1.29
C SER A 34 -29.41 25.89 2.04
N PRO A 35 -29.43 26.01 3.38
CA PRO A 35 -30.66 26.32 4.07
C PRO A 35 -31.13 27.66 3.50
N LEU A 36 -32.33 27.68 2.91
CA LEU A 36 -33.03 28.92 2.65
C LEU A 36 -33.35 29.53 4.03
N THR A 37 -32.44 30.35 4.55
CA THR A 37 -32.77 31.33 5.57
C THR A 37 -33.67 32.35 4.89
N PHE A 38 -34.98 32.18 5.07
CA PHE A 38 -35.98 33.21 4.78
C PHE A 38 -35.80 34.30 5.85
N SER A 39 -35.04 35.34 5.53
CA SER A 39 -35.14 36.62 6.23
C SER A 39 -36.39 37.32 5.70
N PHE A 40 -37.41 37.44 6.54
CA PHE A 40 -38.45 38.45 6.40
C PHE A 40 -37.78 39.81 6.58
N GLU A 41 -37.65 40.59 5.50
CA GLU A 41 -37.53 42.04 5.61
C GLU A 41 -38.95 42.59 5.56
N GLU A 42 -39.36 43.24 6.66
CA GLU A 42 -40.59 44.01 6.73
C GLU A 42 -40.54 45.17 5.74
N ASP A 43 -41.62 45.25 4.98
CA ASP A 43 -42.02 46.28 4.04
C ASP A 43 -42.12 47.63 4.74
N ASP A 44 -41.35 48.62 4.29
CA ASP A 44 -41.70 50.03 4.51
C ASP A 44 -41.66 50.73 3.14
N THR A 45 -42.85 51.16 2.76
CA THR A 45 -43.29 51.71 1.49
C THR A 45 -42.59 53.03 1.16
N ASP A 46 -42.17 53.21 -0.11
CA ASP A 46 -42.53 54.39 -0.90
C ASP A 46 -42.07 54.24 -2.37
N VAL A 47 -43.05 54.25 -3.27
CA VAL A 47 -42.97 54.34 -4.74
C VAL A 47 -43.83 55.58 -5.05
N PRO A 48 -43.45 56.53 -5.94
CA PRO A 48 -43.35 56.20 -7.36
C PRO A 48 -42.43 57.07 -8.26
N ASP A 49 -41.96 56.46 -9.35
CA ASP A 49 -42.34 56.80 -10.75
C ASP A 49 -41.22 56.46 -11.76
N LEU A 50 -41.54 55.51 -12.63
CA LEU A 50 -40.81 55.18 -13.86
C LEU A 50 -41.13 56.23 -14.95
N PRO A 51 -40.20 56.42 -15.90
CA PRO A 51 -40.66 56.36 -17.29
C PRO A 51 -39.81 55.43 -18.17
N LEU A 52 -40.57 54.55 -18.82
CA LEU A 52 -40.50 54.08 -20.21
C LEU A 52 -39.16 54.03 -20.96
N ALA A 53 -38.91 52.83 -21.49
CA ALA A 53 -37.98 52.51 -22.56
C ALA A 53 -38.08 53.47 -23.78
N ARG A 54 -36.92 53.81 -24.34
CA ARG A 54 -36.79 54.32 -25.71
C ARG A 54 -35.69 53.57 -26.44
N ALA A 55 -36.03 53.19 -27.67
CA ALA A 55 -35.27 52.36 -28.58
C ALA A 55 -34.02 53.07 -29.15
N VAL A 56 -33.02 52.23 -29.45
CA VAL A 56 -32.12 52.22 -30.62
C VAL A 56 -31.89 53.54 -31.38
N ASP A 57 -30.61 53.92 -31.50
CA ASP A 57 -30.00 54.28 -32.79
C ASP A 57 -28.48 54.08 -32.74
N GLY A 58 -27.91 53.68 -33.88
CA GLY A 58 -26.56 53.14 -34.02
C GLY A 58 -25.48 54.11 -34.53
N ASP A 59 -24.41 53.45 -34.98
CA ASP A 59 -23.20 53.89 -35.67
C ASP A 59 -22.16 54.70 -34.88
N ALA A 60 -20.97 54.11 -34.67
CA ALA A 60 -19.84 54.30 -35.59
C ALA A 60 -18.53 53.73 -35.02
N ASP A 61 -17.79 53.08 -35.91
CA ASP A 61 -16.41 52.58 -35.85
C ASP A 61 -15.42 53.25 -34.89
N ALA A 62 -14.65 52.41 -34.17
CA ALA A 62 -13.26 52.70 -33.82
C ALA A 62 -12.49 51.42 -33.44
N ASP A 63 -11.74 50.91 -34.41
CA ASP A 63 -10.39 50.35 -34.33
C ASP A 63 -10.09 49.16 -33.39
N VAL A 64 -10.08 48.00 -34.05
CA VAL A 64 -9.26 46.84 -33.71
C VAL A 64 -7.79 47.23 -33.87
N GLU A 65 -7.02 47.29 -32.78
CA GLU A 65 -5.59 46.95 -32.67
C GLU A 65 -4.98 47.62 -31.42
N ASN A 66 -5.30 47.14 -30.21
CA ASN A 66 -4.51 47.28 -28.97
C ASN A 66 -5.19 46.65 -27.73
N LEU A 67 -5.43 45.32 -27.76
CA LEU A 67 -5.86 44.56 -26.58
C LEU A 67 -4.89 43.44 -26.24
N HIS A 68 -3.60 43.78 -26.20
CA HIS A 68 -2.62 43.05 -25.42
C HIS A 68 -2.27 43.86 -24.18
N ILE A 69 -2.42 43.23 -23.01
CA ILE A 69 -1.97 43.67 -21.67
C ILE A 69 -2.97 44.58 -20.91
N SER A 70 -3.97 43.97 -20.28
CA SER A 70 -4.27 44.12 -18.84
C SER A 70 -5.44 43.21 -18.44
N ARG A 71 -5.17 41.90 -18.26
CA ARG A 71 -6.14 40.99 -17.63
C ARG A 71 -6.09 41.20 -16.12
N SER A 72 -6.51 42.38 -15.66
CA SER A 72 -6.81 42.61 -14.25
C SER A 72 -8.00 41.72 -13.89
N LYS A 73 -7.85 40.99 -12.78
CA LYS A 73 -8.87 40.10 -12.24
C LYS A 73 -10.08 40.95 -11.81
N ARG A 74 -11.04 41.16 -12.70
CA ARG A 74 -12.40 41.56 -12.29
C ARG A 74 -12.99 40.39 -11.51
N SER A 75 -13.19 40.63 -10.22
CA SER A 75 -13.88 39.77 -9.28
C SER A 75 -15.31 39.54 -9.75
N LEU A 76 -15.58 38.36 -10.32
CA LEU A 76 -16.93 37.88 -10.60
C LEU A 76 -17.43 37.10 -9.39
N SER A 77 -18.69 37.35 -9.03
CA SER A 77 -19.39 36.75 -7.89
C SER A 77 -19.33 35.21 -7.90
N PRO A 78 -19.24 34.55 -6.72
CA PRO A 78 -18.93 33.11 -6.64
C PRO A 78 -20.04 32.16 -7.11
N SER A 79 -21.24 32.66 -7.44
CA SER A 79 -22.44 31.85 -7.65
C SER A 79 -22.73 31.44 -9.10
N LEU A 80 -21.96 31.92 -10.09
CA LEU A 80 -22.22 31.68 -11.52
C LEU A 80 -21.10 30.91 -12.27
N LEU A 81 -20.11 30.37 -11.56
CA LEU A 81 -19.17 29.44 -12.16
C LEU A 81 -19.72 28.01 -11.97
N PRO A 82 -20.11 27.29 -13.03
CA PRO A 82 -19.93 25.85 -13.00
C PRO A 82 -18.46 25.68 -12.65
N SER A 83 -18.13 24.93 -11.59
CA SER A 83 -16.74 24.63 -11.23
C SER A 83 -16.02 24.15 -12.49
N GLN A 84 -15.31 25.04 -13.16
CA GLN A 84 -14.61 24.74 -14.40
C GLN A 84 -13.31 24.07 -13.96
N GLU A 85 -13.44 22.90 -13.33
CA GLU A 85 -12.32 22.03 -13.06
C GLU A 85 -11.68 21.74 -14.41
N ASP A 86 -10.39 22.06 -14.55
CA ASP A 86 -9.69 21.96 -15.81
C ASP A 86 -9.88 20.56 -16.41
N LYS A 87 -10.25 20.51 -17.70
CA LYS A 87 -10.48 19.26 -18.44
C LYS A 87 -9.23 18.38 -18.48
N TRP A 88 -8.07 18.99 -18.29
CA TRP A 88 -6.76 18.37 -18.27
C TRP A 88 -6.12 18.53 -16.89
N ARG A 89 -5.37 17.53 -16.47
CA ARG A 89 -4.57 17.52 -15.24
C ARG A 89 -3.11 17.30 -15.60
N GLU A 90 -2.21 17.87 -14.82
CA GLU A 90 -0.78 17.66 -15.02
C GLU A 90 -0.31 16.42 -14.27
N ARG A 91 0.56 15.65 -14.92
CA ARG A 91 1.23 14.47 -14.38
C ARG A 91 2.71 14.56 -14.62
N GLU A 92 3.47 14.24 -13.59
CA GLU A 92 4.90 14.18 -13.68
C GLU A 92 5.38 12.76 -13.97
N LEU A 93 6.15 12.61 -15.04
CA LEU A 93 6.92 11.41 -15.33
C LEU A 93 8.34 11.57 -14.77
N LYS A 94 8.74 10.58 -13.96
CA LYS A 94 10.06 10.49 -13.36
C LYS A 94 10.72 9.17 -13.72
N ILE A 95 11.90 9.23 -14.33
CA ILE A 95 12.76 8.07 -14.48
C ILE A 95 13.95 8.29 -13.54
N SER A 96 13.80 7.84 -12.29
CA SER A 96 14.74 8.11 -11.20
C SER A 96 16.18 7.66 -11.50
N GLY A 97 16.38 6.67 -12.37
CA GLY A 97 17.71 6.18 -12.78
C GLY A 97 18.42 7.02 -13.84
N LEU A 98 17.68 7.85 -14.61
CA LEU A 98 18.24 8.66 -15.70
C LEU A 98 18.12 10.18 -15.44
N GLY A 99 17.62 10.59 -14.25
CA GLY A 99 17.40 11.99 -13.93
C GLY A 99 16.35 12.69 -14.81
N TYR A 100 15.59 11.93 -15.60
CA TYR A 100 14.63 12.46 -16.55
C TYR A 100 13.31 12.79 -15.84
N ARG A 101 12.90 14.06 -15.96
CA ARG A 101 11.66 14.60 -15.43
C ARG A 101 10.89 15.28 -16.56
N ARG A 102 9.65 14.87 -16.80
CA ARG A 102 8.78 15.50 -17.80
C ARG A 102 7.36 15.63 -17.29
N VAL A 103 6.78 16.81 -17.42
CA VAL A 103 5.36 17.03 -17.13
C VAL A 103 4.55 16.76 -18.39
N ILE A 104 3.50 15.96 -18.26
CA ILE A 104 2.56 15.59 -19.32
C ILE A 104 1.15 15.93 -18.85
N GLN A 105 0.31 16.42 -19.76
CA GLN A 105 -1.10 16.64 -19.51
C GLN A 105 -1.91 15.37 -19.80
N THR A 106 -2.77 14.99 -18.86
CA THR A 106 -3.66 13.83 -18.94
C THR A 106 -5.11 14.27 -18.73
N PRO A 107 -6.11 13.50 -19.19
CA PRO A 107 -7.50 13.90 -19.03
C PRO A 107 -7.93 13.87 -17.55
N ASN A 108 -8.68 14.90 -17.11
CA ASN A 108 -9.19 14.98 -15.75
C ASN A 108 -10.52 14.23 -15.61
N THR A 109 -10.50 13.07 -14.98
CA THR A 109 -11.68 12.20 -14.82
C THR A 109 -12.77 12.76 -13.90
N ALA A 110 -12.57 13.92 -13.27
CA ALA A 110 -13.53 14.53 -12.37
C ALA A 110 -14.91 14.81 -13.02
N VAL A 111 -14.94 15.01 -14.34
CA VAL A 111 -16.18 15.14 -15.13
C VAL A 111 -17.13 13.95 -14.93
N PHE A 112 -16.61 12.77 -14.59
CA PHE A 112 -17.37 11.54 -14.40
C PHE A 112 -17.79 11.27 -12.94
N ARG A 113 -17.59 12.21 -12.00
CA ARG A 113 -17.91 12.06 -10.57
C ARG A 113 -19.33 11.58 -10.28
N HIS A 114 -20.32 12.02 -11.06
CA HIS A 114 -21.73 11.74 -10.80
C HIS A 114 -22.24 10.41 -11.37
N ARG A 115 -21.40 9.62 -12.07
CA ARG A 115 -21.79 8.33 -12.65
C ARG A 115 -21.91 7.23 -11.59
N LEU A 116 -22.72 6.21 -11.89
CA LEU A 116 -23.02 5.12 -10.95
C LEU A 116 -21.77 4.41 -10.43
N LEU A 117 -20.84 4.03 -11.32
CA LEU A 117 -19.58 3.38 -10.93
C LEU A 117 -18.70 4.30 -10.05
N SER A 118 -18.60 5.59 -10.41
CA SER A 118 -17.89 6.59 -9.61
C SER A 118 -18.51 6.77 -8.22
N ARG A 119 -19.84 6.72 -8.10
CA ARG A 119 -20.55 6.78 -6.80
C ARG A 119 -20.26 5.54 -5.95
N ILE A 120 -20.23 4.36 -6.57
CA ILE A 120 -19.87 3.10 -5.87
C ILE A 120 -18.44 3.19 -5.35
N LEU A 121 -17.48 3.61 -6.17
CA LEU A 121 -16.08 3.77 -5.76
C LEU A 121 -15.91 4.86 -4.69
N HIS A 122 -16.70 5.93 -4.74
CA HIS A 122 -16.71 6.94 -3.70
C HIS A 122 -17.21 6.38 -2.36
N LYS A 123 -18.28 5.57 -2.40
CA LYS A 123 -18.85 4.90 -1.22
C LYS A 123 -17.94 3.80 -0.67
N PHE A 124 -17.27 3.06 -1.55
CA PHE A 124 -16.38 1.95 -1.22
C PHE A 124 -14.98 2.16 -1.85
N PRO A 125 -14.19 3.10 -1.31
CA PRO A 125 -12.91 3.48 -1.91
C PRO A 125 -11.87 2.35 -1.86
N PHE A 126 -11.98 1.43 -0.90
CA PHE A 126 -11.14 0.23 -0.82
C PHE A 126 -11.32 -0.71 -2.02
N LEU A 127 -12.43 -0.61 -2.77
CA LEU A 127 -12.66 -1.42 -3.97
C LEU A 127 -11.64 -1.12 -5.07
N VAL A 128 -11.13 0.12 -5.13
CA VAL A 128 -10.02 0.49 -6.04
C VAL A 128 -8.76 -0.32 -5.71
N GLU A 129 -8.51 -0.54 -4.42
CA GLU A 129 -7.35 -1.30 -3.96
C GLU A 129 -7.48 -2.79 -4.27
N ALA A 130 -8.68 -3.34 -4.11
CA ALA A 130 -9.00 -4.69 -4.55
C ALA A 130 -8.80 -4.86 -6.07
N TRP A 131 -9.17 -3.84 -6.87
CA TRP A 131 -8.93 -3.84 -8.30
C TRP A 131 -7.45 -3.83 -8.66
N TYR A 132 -6.62 -3.00 -8.00
CA TYR A 132 -5.17 -3.05 -8.24
C TYR A 132 -4.56 -4.41 -7.90
N TRP A 133 -5.00 -5.03 -6.81
CA TRP A 133 -4.57 -6.37 -6.44
C TRP A 133 -4.99 -7.41 -7.48
N ALA A 134 -6.23 -7.35 -7.96
CA ALA A 134 -6.70 -8.21 -9.05
C ALA A 134 -5.87 -8.01 -10.32
N LEU A 135 -5.53 -6.75 -10.68
CA LEU A 135 -4.69 -6.45 -11.84
C LEU A 135 -3.29 -7.06 -11.70
N ILE A 136 -2.63 -6.86 -10.55
CA ILE A 136 -1.30 -7.43 -10.29
C ILE A 136 -1.36 -8.96 -10.32
N TYR A 137 -2.38 -9.55 -9.69
CA TYR A 137 -2.61 -10.99 -9.68
C TYR A 137 -2.78 -11.54 -11.09
N TRP A 138 -3.61 -10.91 -11.93
CA TRP A 138 -3.85 -11.37 -13.30
C TRP A 138 -2.63 -11.22 -14.19
N VAL A 139 -1.89 -10.10 -14.09
CA VAL A 139 -0.63 -9.92 -14.84
C VAL A 139 0.38 -11.01 -14.45
N TYR A 140 0.51 -11.27 -13.15
CA TYR A 140 1.37 -12.33 -12.64
C TYR A 140 0.92 -13.72 -13.11
N GLN A 141 -0.38 -14.02 -13.03
CA GLN A 141 -0.94 -15.31 -13.42
C GLN A 141 -0.79 -15.56 -14.93
N LEU A 142 -0.96 -14.52 -15.74
CA LEU A 142 -0.81 -14.59 -17.20
C LEU A 142 0.66 -14.75 -17.61
N GLY A 143 1.57 -14.00 -16.97
CA GLY A 143 3.00 -14.19 -17.14
C GLY A 143 3.43 -15.62 -16.80
N ARG A 144 2.93 -16.15 -15.67
CA ARG A 144 3.19 -17.53 -15.27
C ARG A 144 2.56 -18.58 -16.18
N ALA A 145 1.37 -18.35 -16.69
CA ALA A 145 0.74 -19.24 -17.66
C ALA A 145 1.57 -19.31 -18.95
N PHE A 146 2.06 -18.15 -19.43
CA PHE A 146 2.98 -18.10 -20.57
C PHE A 146 4.26 -18.88 -20.31
N THR A 147 4.92 -18.64 -19.16
CA THR A 147 6.13 -19.38 -18.77
C THR A 147 5.88 -20.88 -18.66
N ALA A 148 4.76 -21.30 -18.08
CA ALA A 148 4.39 -22.72 -17.97
C ALA A 148 4.17 -23.39 -19.33
N LEU A 149 3.58 -22.69 -20.30
CA LEU A 149 3.41 -23.20 -21.66
C LEU A 149 4.74 -23.30 -22.43
N THR A 150 5.74 -22.49 -22.06
CA THR A 150 7.08 -22.53 -22.64
C THR A 150 8.07 -23.42 -21.88
N LEU A 151 7.69 -23.93 -20.70
CA LEU A 151 8.54 -24.76 -19.84
C LEU A 151 8.63 -26.19 -20.43
N VAL A 152 9.74 -26.51 -21.08
CA VAL A 152 10.09 -27.86 -21.54
C VAL A 152 10.67 -28.66 -20.36
N GLU A 153 10.55 -30.00 -20.33
CA GLU A 153 11.10 -30.87 -19.27
C GLU A 153 12.54 -30.52 -18.84
N GLY A 154 13.38 -30.03 -19.76
CA GLY A 154 14.72 -29.51 -19.49
C GLY A 154 14.81 -28.43 -18.39
N THR A 155 13.77 -27.62 -18.19
CA THR A 155 13.76 -26.55 -17.17
C THR A 155 13.70 -27.09 -15.75
N VAL A 156 13.11 -28.28 -15.53
CA VAL A 156 13.03 -28.89 -14.20
C VAL A 156 14.43 -29.34 -13.75
N HIS A 157 15.23 -29.90 -14.67
CA HIS A 157 16.61 -30.27 -14.40
C HIS A 157 17.48 -29.04 -14.10
N VAL A 158 17.28 -27.93 -14.82
CA VAL A 158 17.97 -26.65 -14.55
C VAL A 158 17.60 -26.12 -13.16
N ALA A 159 16.31 -26.11 -12.82
CA ALA A 159 15.85 -25.64 -11.51
C ALA A 159 16.40 -26.47 -10.35
N ARG A 160 16.52 -27.79 -10.54
CA ARG A 160 17.14 -28.70 -9.57
C ARG A 160 18.65 -28.43 -9.42
N ARG A 161 19.36 -28.21 -10.52
CA ARG A 161 20.78 -27.84 -10.48
C ARG A 161 21.00 -26.55 -9.71
N HIS A 162 20.16 -25.53 -9.94
CA HIS A 162 20.22 -24.28 -9.18
C HIS A 162 19.97 -24.49 -7.69
N ALA A 163 19.02 -25.36 -7.31
CA ALA A 163 18.78 -25.69 -5.92
C ALA A 163 20.00 -26.36 -5.25
N LEU A 164 20.69 -27.26 -5.95
CA LEU A 164 21.94 -27.85 -5.44
C LEU A 164 23.07 -26.81 -5.32
N GLN A 165 23.16 -25.84 -6.24
CA GLN A 165 24.10 -24.73 -6.13
C GLN A 165 23.81 -23.82 -4.93
N VAL A 166 22.53 -23.61 -4.63
CA VAL A 166 22.09 -22.87 -3.43
C VAL A 166 22.55 -23.60 -2.17
N ILE A 167 22.34 -24.93 -2.09
CA ILE A 167 22.81 -25.74 -0.95
C ILE A 167 24.32 -25.65 -0.79
N GLU A 168 25.08 -25.78 -1.89
CA GLU A 168 26.54 -25.66 -1.85
C GLU A 168 26.97 -24.29 -1.31
N LEU A 169 26.29 -23.22 -1.73
CA LEU A 169 26.56 -21.87 -1.25
C LEU A 169 26.20 -21.72 0.25
N GLU A 170 25.06 -22.25 0.70
CA GLU A 170 24.66 -22.23 2.11
C GLU A 170 25.62 -23.00 3.00
N GLN A 171 26.13 -24.14 2.52
CA GLN A 171 27.14 -24.93 3.22
C GLN A 171 28.47 -24.16 3.33
N ARG A 172 28.90 -23.50 2.25
CA ARG A 172 30.10 -22.64 2.26
C ARG A 172 29.95 -21.45 3.20
N LEU A 173 28.74 -20.93 3.35
CA LEU A 173 28.41 -19.84 4.28
C LEU A 173 28.12 -20.33 5.71
N HIS A 174 28.14 -21.65 5.96
CA HIS A 174 27.78 -22.28 7.24
C HIS A 174 26.37 -21.95 7.76
N ILE A 175 25.45 -21.63 6.85
CA ILE A 175 24.05 -21.30 7.16
C ILE A 175 23.06 -22.39 6.73
N PHE A 176 23.55 -23.54 6.25
CA PHE A 176 22.72 -24.68 5.86
C PHE A 176 22.09 -25.36 7.09
N TRP A 177 20.99 -24.80 7.59
CA TRP A 177 20.29 -25.21 8.81
C TRP A 177 18.90 -25.79 8.55
N GLU A 178 18.50 -25.88 7.28
CA GLU A 178 17.18 -26.33 6.83
C GLU A 178 16.84 -27.72 7.37
N ILE A 179 17.76 -28.67 7.26
CA ILE A 179 17.55 -30.06 7.71
C ILE A 179 17.41 -30.15 9.24
N PRO A 180 18.33 -29.60 10.07
CA PRO A 180 18.15 -29.56 11.52
C PRO A 180 16.83 -28.93 11.95
N VAL A 181 16.46 -27.80 11.33
CA VAL A 181 15.21 -27.09 11.63
C VAL A 181 14.01 -27.96 11.27
N GLN A 182 13.97 -28.53 10.07
CA GLN A 182 12.87 -29.39 9.64
C GLN A 182 12.73 -30.60 10.58
N ASN A 183 13.81 -31.29 10.90
CA ASN A 183 13.82 -32.45 11.80
C ASN A 183 13.33 -32.09 13.21
N PHE A 184 13.70 -30.92 13.73
CA PHE A 184 13.17 -30.42 14.99
C PHE A 184 11.65 -30.29 14.95
N PHE A 185 11.09 -29.65 13.93
CA PHE A 185 9.64 -29.48 13.82
C PHE A 185 8.89 -30.79 13.58
N MET A 186 9.45 -31.70 12.76
CA MET A 186 8.88 -33.03 12.52
C MET A 186 8.85 -33.90 13.78
N SER A 187 9.77 -33.67 14.73
CA SER A 187 9.76 -34.35 16.03
C SER A 187 8.55 -33.99 16.90
N PHE A 188 7.86 -32.88 16.60
CA PHE A 188 6.69 -32.40 17.33
C PHE A 188 5.46 -32.26 16.41
N PRO A 189 4.64 -33.32 16.23
CA PRO A 189 3.52 -33.31 15.28
C PRO A 189 2.54 -32.15 15.44
N ARG A 190 2.22 -31.76 16.69
CA ARG A 190 1.34 -30.62 16.97
C ARG A 190 1.96 -29.29 16.51
N LEU A 191 3.25 -29.11 16.74
CA LEU A 191 3.97 -27.91 16.33
C LEU A 191 4.09 -27.84 14.81
N MET A 192 4.38 -28.98 14.17
CA MET A 192 4.39 -29.11 12.71
C MET A 192 3.04 -28.75 12.10
N MET A 193 1.93 -29.22 12.69
CA MET A 193 0.58 -28.86 12.25
C MET A 193 0.33 -27.35 12.36
N CYS A 194 0.73 -26.71 13.47
CA CYS A 194 0.62 -25.26 13.62
C CYS A 194 1.46 -24.50 12.58
N ILE A 195 2.68 -24.96 12.29
CA ILE A 195 3.55 -24.37 11.28
C ILE A 195 3.00 -24.54 9.86
N ASN A 196 2.48 -25.72 9.52
CA ASN A 196 1.80 -25.97 8.25
C ASN A 196 0.60 -25.03 8.08
N TRP A 197 -0.20 -24.84 9.14
CA TRP A 197 -1.30 -23.88 9.14
C TRP A 197 -0.84 -22.42 9.02
N LEU A 198 0.21 -22.04 9.74
CA LEU A 198 0.81 -20.70 9.65
C LEU A 198 1.29 -20.42 8.22
N TYR A 199 1.98 -21.37 7.59
CA TYR A 199 2.45 -21.26 6.21
C TYR A 199 1.27 -21.10 5.23
N SER A 200 0.30 -22.01 5.27
CA SER A 200 -0.81 -22.04 4.32
C SER A 200 -1.83 -20.90 4.53
N PHE A 201 -2.14 -20.52 5.77
CA PHE A 201 -3.30 -19.65 6.07
C PHE A 201 -2.94 -18.20 6.38
N ILE A 202 -1.76 -17.92 6.95
CA ILE A 202 -1.47 -16.57 7.46
C ILE A 202 -0.85 -15.66 6.41
N HIS A 203 -0.26 -16.18 5.34
CA HIS A 203 0.38 -15.33 4.33
C HIS A 203 -0.63 -14.46 3.56
N ILE A 204 -1.61 -15.06 2.88
CA ILE A 204 -2.56 -14.32 2.01
C ILE A 204 -3.60 -13.56 2.87
N PRO A 205 -4.45 -14.23 3.69
CA PRO A 205 -5.35 -13.55 4.62
C PRO A 205 -4.66 -12.52 5.52
N GLY A 206 -3.47 -12.81 6.05
CA GLY A 206 -2.74 -11.88 6.92
C GLY A 206 -2.29 -10.62 6.16
N THR A 207 -1.81 -10.76 4.93
CA THR A 207 -1.45 -9.61 4.08
C THR A 207 -2.67 -8.74 3.76
N ILE A 208 -3.81 -9.36 3.43
CA ILE A 208 -5.07 -8.63 3.16
C ILE A 208 -5.56 -7.92 4.43
N ALA A 209 -5.58 -8.61 5.57
CA ALA A 209 -5.98 -8.04 6.85
C ALA A 209 -5.09 -6.84 7.23
N PHE A 210 -3.78 -6.97 7.05
CA PHE A 210 -2.84 -5.87 7.26
C PHE A 210 -3.15 -4.67 6.36
N LEU A 211 -3.41 -4.89 5.06
CA LEU A 211 -3.76 -3.81 4.13
C LEU A 211 -5.08 -3.13 4.48
N VAL A 212 -6.10 -3.90 4.84
CA VAL A 212 -7.39 -3.38 5.31
C VAL A 212 -7.19 -2.51 6.54
N TRP A 213 -6.41 -2.98 7.51
CA TRP A 213 -6.08 -2.23 8.72
C TRP A 213 -5.25 -0.98 8.42
N LEU A 214 -4.23 -1.08 7.56
CA LEU A 214 -3.37 0.04 7.21
C LEU A 214 -4.19 1.12 6.49
N TYR A 215 -5.06 0.74 5.56
CA TYR A 215 -5.99 1.65 4.88
C TYR A 215 -6.89 2.34 5.89
N TYR A 216 -7.48 1.58 6.82
CA TYR A 216 -8.32 2.13 7.87
C TYR A 216 -7.57 3.16 8.73
N TYR A 217 -6.35 2.83 9.15
CA TYR A 217 -5.53 3.66 10.02
C TYR A 217 -5.08 4.96 9.34
N THR A 218 -4.70 4.88 8.06
CA THR A 218 -4.11 5.99 7.30
C THR A 218 -5.14 6.90 6.62
N ILE A 219 -6.26 6.33 6.17
CA ILE A 219 -7.24 7.00 5.33
C ILE A 219 -8.56 7.14 6.08
N THR A 220 -9.24 6.03 6.41
CA THR A 220 -10.61 6.06 6.94
C THR A 220 -10.70 6.82 8.27
N ARG A 221 -9.82 6.50 9.22
CA ARG A 221 -9.76 7.17 10.54
C ARG A 221 -9.49 8.67 10.39
N ASN A 222 -8.59 9.04 9.50
CA ASN A 222 -8.23 10.44 9.26
C ASN A 222 -9.40 11.23 8.68
N ARG A 223 -10.14 10.67 7.70
CA ARG A 223 -11.36 11.29 7.16
C ARG A 223 -12.45 11.47 8.24
N LEU A 224 -12.63 10.50 9.12
CA LEU A 224 -13.62 10.59 10.20
C LEU A 224 -13.29 11.73 11.18
N ILE A 225 -12.00 11.90 11.51
CA ILE A 225 -11.54 12.97 12.40
C ILE A 225 -11.73 14.34 11.73
N GLN A 226 -11.40 14.46 10.44
CA GLN A 226 -11.66 15.69 9.67
C GLN A 226 -13.13 16.08 9.69
N ARG A 227 -14.04 15.13 9.46
CA ARG A 227 -15.48 15.39 9.47
C ARG A 227 -15.98 15.88 10.82
N ARG A 228 -15.53 15.23 11.91
CA ARG A 228 -15.90 15.66 13.28
C ARG A 228 -15.39 17.06 13.59
N ALA A 229 -14.15 17.38 13.20
CA ALA A 229 -13.59 18.71 13.35
C ALA A 229 -14.40 19.75 12.53
N ALA A 230 -14.76 19.43 11.29
CA ALA A 230 -15.54 20.32 10.43
C ALA A 230 -16.97 20.57 10.94
N SER A 231 -17.61 19.57 11.56
CA SER A 231 -18.93 19.75 12.19
C SER A 231 -18.86 20.59 13.48
N GLN A 232 -17.73 20.58 14.18
CA GLN A 232 -17.53 21.31 15.44
C GLN A 232 -17.02 22.75 15.22
N SER A 233 -16.31 23.01 14.12
CA SER A 233 -15.84 24.35 13.75
C SER A 233 -16.95 25.35 13.38
N GLY A 234 -18.21 24.91 13.34
CA GLY A 234 -19.36 25.78 13.14
C GLY A 234 -19.77 26.61 14.37
N GLU A 235 -19.28 26.30 15.57
CA GLU A 235 -19.74 26.96 16.80
C GLU A 235 -18.67 27.66 17.65
N GLN A 236 -17.40 27.26 17.59
CA GLN A 236 -16.28 28.02 18.18
C GLN A 236 -14.96 27.35 17.79
N GLY A 237 -13.99 28.16 17.36
CA GLY A 237 -12.66 27.69 16.99
C GLY A 237 -11.99 26.99 18.16
N SER A 238 -11.91 25.65 18.10
CA SER A 238 -11.18 24.85 19.09
C SER A 238 -9.94 24.23 18.44
N ASP A 239 -8.80 24.53 19.04
CA ASP A 239 -7.49 23.93 18.81
C ASP A 239 -7.49 22.44 19.18
N ILE A 240 -8.24 21.62 18.44
CA ILE A 240 -8.19 20.17 18.61
C ILE A 240 -6.91 19.68 17.92
N GLY A 241 -5.89 19.42 18.75
CA GLY A 241 -4.61 18.82 18.36
C GLY A 241 -4.76 17.51 17.57
N PRO A 242 -3.67 17.02 16.94
CA PRO A 242 -3.73 16.02 15.89
C PRO A 242 -4.12 14.64 16.46
N ALA A 243 -5.42 14.32 16.43
CA ALA A 243 -5.94 13.01 16.82
C ALA A 243 -5.82 11.95 15.69
N GLY A 244 -5.45 12.39 14.48
CA GLY A 244 -5.27 11.57 13.28
C GLY A 244 -3.90 10.88 13.22
N SER A 245 -3.79 9.85 12.37
CA SER A 245 -2.50 9.27 12.01
C SER A 245 -1.69 10.31 11.22
N PRO A 246 -0.45 10.63 11.65
CA PRO A 246 0.41 11.58 10.95
C PRO A 246 0.87 11.08 9.57
N SER A 247 0.62 9.81 9.24
CA SER A 247 1.13 9.17 8.02
C SER A 247 0.31 9.40 6.76
N GLY A 248 -0.90 9.93 6.86
CA GLY A 248 -1.86 10.14 5.76
C GLY A 248 -1.97 9.01 4.70
N PRO A 249 -2.59 9.27 3.53
CA PRO A 249 -2.84 8.24 2.51
C PRO A 249 -1.57 7.71 1.84
N TRP A 250 -0.51 8.52 1.77
CA TRP A 250 0.72 8.19 1.04
C TRP A 250 1.42 6.95 1.60
N LEU A 251 1.36 6.72 2.92
CA LEU A 251 1.97 5.55 3.53
C LEU A 251 1.34 4.26 2.97
N TYR A 252 0.01 4.19 2.94
CA TYR A 252 -0.68 3.04 2.38
C TYR A 252 -0.34 2.85 0.89
N GLU A 253 -0.40 3.93 0.12
CA GLU A 253 -0.11 3.88 -1.32
C GLU A 253 1.33 3.43 -1.60
N ALA A 254 2.31 3.91 -0.83
CA ALA A 254 3.71 3.50 -0.96
C ALA A 254 3.91 2.01 -0.63
N ARG A 255 3.26 1.48 0.43
CA ARG A 255 3.35 0.04 0.76
C ARG A 255 2.68 -0.84 -0.28
N ARG A 256 1.53 -0.43 -0.81
CA ARG A 256 0.89 -1.11 -1.94
C ARG A 256 1.79 -1.15 -3.17
N ARG A 257 2.36 -0.01 -3.57
CA ARG A 257 3.30 0.06 -4.70
C ARG A 257 4.53 -0.83 -4.47
N THR A 258 5.06 -0.82 -3.24
CA THR A 258 6.18 -1.69 -2.86
C THR A 258 5.85 -3.16 -3.10
N MET A 259 4.69 -3.65 -2.64
CA MET A 259 4.26 -5.04 -2.90
C MET A 259 4.15 -5.35 -4.39
N ALA A 260 3.58 -4.43 -5.17
CA ALA A 260 3.45 -4.57 -6.62
C ALA A 260 4.82 -4.68 -7.32
N VAL A 261 5.80 -3.84 -6.94
CA VAL A 261 7.17 -3.92 -7.47
C VAL A 261 7.88 -5.20 -7.02
N CYS A 262 7.67 -5.64 -5.76
CA CYS A 262 8.21 -6.92 -5.30
C CYS A 262 7.72 -8.10 -6.16
N ASN A 263 6.43 -8.14 -6.51
CA ASN A 263 5.90 -9.16 -7.42
C ASN A 263 6.55 -9.11 -8.80
N LEU A 264 6.74 -7.90 -9.35
CA LEU A 264 7.38 -7.73 -10.66
C LEU A 264 8.84 -8.20 -10.64
N LEU A 265 9.61 -7.77 -9.63
CA LEU A 265 11.00 -8.19 -9.45
C LEU A 265 11.12 -9.70 -9.21
N ALA A 266 10.26 -10.26 -8.37
CA ALA A 266 10.22 -11.69 -8.13
C ALA A 266 9.88 -12.47 -9.40
N PHE A 267 8.95 -11.99 -10.23
CA PHE A 267 8.63 -12.59 -11.52
C PHE A 267 9.83 -12.57 -12.48
N VAL A 268 10.59 -11.46 -12.52
CA VAL A 268 11.82 -11.37 -13.33
C VAL A 268 12.87 -12.37 -12.83
N VAL A 269 13.16 -12.40 -11.52
CA VAL A 269 14.14 -13.34 -10.96
C VAL A 269 13.74 -14.79 -11.21
N PHE A 270 12.47 -15.13 -10.98
CA PHE A 270 11.94 -16.47 -11.22
C PHE A 270 12.06 -16.89 -12.69
N THR A 271 11.83 -15.96 -13.63
CA THR A 271 11.91 -16.25 -15.06
C THR A 271 13.35 -16.46 -15.53
N LEU A 272 14.31 -15.73 -14.95
CA LEU A 272 15.73 -15.80 -15.31
C LEU A 272 16.48 -16.92 -14.59
N TRP A 273 16.09 -17.23 -13.36
CA TRP A 273 16.76 -18.20 -12.49
C TRP A 273 15.73 -19.05 -11.73
N PRO A 274 15.09 -20.03 -12.40
CA PRO A 274 14.17 -20.93 -11.71
C PRO A 274 14.95 -21.77 -10.70
N CYS A 275 14.43 -21.91 -9.48
CA CYS A 275 15.08 -22.65 -8.40
C CYS A 275 14.06 -23.60 -7.76
N MET A 276 14.38 -24.89 -7.73
CA MET A 276 13.51 -25.93 -7.16
C MET A 276 13.47 -25.81 -5.62
N PRO A 277 12.29 -25.94 -4.99
CA PRO A 277 12.21 -25.90 -3.54
C PRO A 277 12.79 -27.16 -2.88
N PRO A 278 13.24 -27.06 -1.60
CA PRO A 278 13.86 -28.18 -0.90
C PRO A 278 13.01 -29.45 -0.85
N ARG A 279 11.71 -29.32 -0.58
CA ARG A 279 10.76 -30.45 -0.49
C ARG A 279 10.66 -31.32 -1.76
N LEU A 280 11.01 -30.78 -2.93
CA LEU A 280 10.97 -31.50 -4.22
C LEU A 280 12.32 -32.08 -4.64
N LEU A 281 13.40 -31.83 -3.88
CA LEU A 281 14.73 -32.36 -4.20
C LEU A 281 14.82 -33.86 -4.01
N SER A 282 14.19 -34.38 -2.95
CA SER A 282 14.24 -35.79 -2.57
C SER A 282 13.12 -36.62 -3.20
N ASP A 283 12.61 -36.20 -4.35
CA ASP A 283 11.57 -36.90 -5.11
C ASP A 283 12.01 -38.34 -5.46
N PRO A 284 11.27 -39.39 -5.02
CA PRO A 284 11.63 -40.78 -5.29
C PRO A 284 11.69 -41.13 -6.79
N GLU A 285 10.84 -40.51 -7.61
CA GLU A 285 10.68 -40.85 -9.04
C GLU A 285 11.79 -40.26 -9.93
N TYR A 286 12.68 -39.43 -9.37
CA TYR A 286 13.75 -38.80 -10.14
C TYR A 286 14.99 -39.70 -10.28
N ASP A 287 15.33 -40.08 -11.52
CA ASP A 287 16.48 -40.94 -11.85
C ASP A 287 17.56 -40.24 -12.72
N GLY A 288 17.64 -38.91 -12.66
CA GLY A 288 18.64 -38.15 -13.42
C GLY A 288 20.05 -38.15 -12.81
N PRO A 289 21.03 -37.47 -13.45
CA PRO A 289 22.46 -37.56 -13.09
C PRO A 289 22.80 -37.01 -11.69
N GLN A 290 21.90 -36.25 -11.09
CA GLN A 290 22.06 -35.64 -9.75
C GLN A 290 21.13 -36.29 -8.71
N ALA A 291 20.46 -37.40 -9.06
CA ALA A 291 19.45 -38.02 -8.21
C ALA A 291 20.03 -38.48 -6.87
N GLU A 292 21.20 -39.11 -6.88
CA GLU A 292 21.85 -39.62 -5.66
C GLU A 292 22.11 -38.48 -4.65
N ILE A 293 22.73 -37.40 -5.11
CA ILE A 293 23.03 -36.23 -4.27
C ILE A 293 21.74 -35.54 -3.81
N ALA A 294 20.77 -35.30 -4.71
CA ALA A 294 19.52 -34.63 -4.37
C ALA A 294 18.68 -35.44 -3.35
N LYS A 295 18.68 -36.77 -3.47
CA LYS A 295 18.00 -37.69 -2.54
C LYS A 295 18.72 -37.78 -1.19
N SER A 296 20.06 -37.63 -1.14
CA SER A 296 20.83 -37.72 0.10
C SER A 296 20.48 -36.69 1.18
N PHE A 297 19.89 -35.55 0.80
CA PHE A 297 19.47 -34.51 1.75
C PHE A 297 18.20 -34.87 2.53
N GLY A 298 17.36 -35.76 2.01
CA GLY A 298 16.20 -36.30 2.73
C GLY A 298 15.11 -35.29 3.12
N PHE A 299 14.89 -34.25 2.31
CA PHE A 299 13.81 -33.28 2.56
C PHE A 299 12.43 -33.94 2.46
N VAL A 300 11.51 -33.54 3.34
CA VAL A 300 10.14 -34.10 3.40
C VAL A 300 9.11 -33.02 3.06
N ASP A 301 8.14 -33.32 2.19
CA ASP A 301 7.00 -32.44 1.95
C ASP A 301 5.91 -32.63 3.02
N THR A 302 5.90 -31.74 4.01
CA THR A 302 4.95 -31.77 5.12
C THR A 302 3.63 -31.05 4.83
N VAL A 303 3.58 -30.22 3.78
CA VAL A 303 2.43 -29.32 3.50
C VAL A 303 1.50 -29.93 2.46
N HIS A 304 2.05 -30.61 1.44
CA HIS A 304 1.28 -31.16 0.32
C HIS A 304 1.10 -32.68 0.38
N GLY A 305 1.62 -33.35 1.43
CA GLY A 305 1.40 -34.76 1.69
C GLY A 305 -0.05 -35.12 2.03
N LYS A 306 -0.35 -36.43 2.15
CA LYS A 306 -1.70 -36.97 2.40
C LYS A 306 -2.36 -36.46 3.70
N GLU A 307 -1.58 -35.96 4.65
CA GLU A 307 -2.03 -35.38 5.94
C GLU A 307 -1.75 -33.87 6.06
N GLY A 308 -1.28 -33.22 4.98
CA GLY A 308 -0.86 -31.82 4.99
C GLY A 308 -2.01 -30.81 5.05
N ALA A 309 -1.70 -29.59 5.53
CA ALA A 309 -2.63 -28.46 5.53
C ALA A 309 -2.79 -27.89 4.10
N SER A 310 -3.53 -28.62 3.27
CA SER A 310 -3.87 -28.23 1.90
C SER A 310 -4.54 -26.84 1.85
N SER A 311 -3.91 -25.90 1.14
CA SER A 311 -4.48 -24.60 0.76
C SER A 311 -4.84 -24.64 -0.73
N VAL A 312 -5.99 -24.06 -1.10
CA VAL A 312 -6.45 -24.02 -2.51
C VAL A 312 -5.47 -23.23 -3.37
N TRP A 313 -4.85 -22.22 -2.78
CA TRP A 313 -3.97 -21.31 -3.49
C TRP A 313 -2.56 -21.85 -3.65
N THR A 314 -2.08 -22.70 -2.73
CA THR A 314 -0.79 -23.39 -2.89
C THR A 314 -0.87 -24.64 -3.77
N GLN A 315 -2.02 -25.33 -3.83
CA GLN A 315 -2.22 -26.57 -4.59
C GLN A 315 -2.81 -26.38 -6.01
N ASN A 316 -3.09 -25.15 -6.45
CA ASN A 316 -3.72 -24.94 -7.74
C ASN A 316 -2.81 -25.45 -8.89
N ARG A 317 -3.37 -26.11 -9.92
CA ARG A 317 -2.62 -26.61 -11.10
C ARG A 317 -1.85 -25.54 -11.86
N PHE A 318 -2.16 -24.27 -11.58
CA PHE A 318 -1.50 -23.10 -12.13
C PHE A 318 -0.45 -22.50 -11.19
N CYS A 319 -0.06 -23.17 -10.11
CA CYS A 319 1.08 -22.85 -9.25
C CYS A 319 2.30 -23.70 -9.66
N ASN A 320 3.37 -23.03 -10.09
CA ASN A 320 4.60 -23.66 -10.52
C ASN A 320 5.30 -24.07 -9.24
N GLN A 321 5.26 -25.36 -8.95
CA GLN A 321 5.80 -25.92 -7.73
C GLN A 321 7.34 -25.82 -7.68
N TYR A 322 8.00 -25.47 -8.79
CA TYR A 322 9.46 -25.35 -8.94
C TYR A 322 9.99 -23.91 -8.81
N ALA A 323 9.23 -23.00 -8.19
CA ALA A 323 9.55 -21.58 -8.08
C ALA A 323 9.85 -21.16 -6.62
N ALA A 324 11.00 -21.55 -6.08
CA ALA A 324 11.38 -21.27 -4.70
C ALA A 324 12.04 -19.88 -4.52
N MET A 325 12.88 -19.44 -5.47
CA MET A 325 13.59 -18.17 -5.35
C MET A 325 12.94 -17.09 -6.24
N PRO A 326 12.71 -15.86 -5.72
CA PRO A 326 12.88 -15.39 -4.34
C PRO A 326 11.64 -15.67 -3.46
N SER A 327 11.82 -15.76 -2.13
CA SER A 327 10.70 -15.99 -1.22
C SER A 327 9.82 -14.74 -1.04
N LEU A 328 8.72 -14.65 -1.80
CA LEU A 328 7.71 -13.59 -1.63
C LEU A 328 6.97 -13.70 -0.29
N HIS A 329 6.82 -14.92 0.25
CA HIS A 329 6.27 -15.14 1.60
C HIS A 329 7.02 -14.33 2.64
N PHE A 330 8.35 -14.45 2.63
CA PHE A 330 9.22 -13.69 3.53
C PHE A 330 9.33 -12.22 3.13
N GLY A 331 9.44 -11.91 1.84
CA GLY A 331 9.53 -10.52 1.37
C GLY A 331 8.35 -9.65 1.83
N TYR A 332 7.12 -10.17 1.75
CA TYR A 332 5.94 -9.47 2.25
C TYR A 332 5.86 -9.41 3.77
N SER A 333 6.21 -10.49 4.45
CA SER A 333 6.19 -10.48 5.92
C SER A 333 7.22 -9.50 6.48
N LEU A 334 8.37 -9.35 5.82
CA LEU A 334 9.38 -8.35 6.14
C LEU A 334 8.86 -6.93 5.89
N LEU A 335 8.24 -6.67 4.73
CA LEU A 335 7.60 -5.38 4.42
C LEU A 335 6.56 -5.00 5.48
N ILE A 336 5.68 -5.95 5.84
CA ILE A 336 4.64 -5.77 6.86
C ILE A 336 5.29 -5.49 8.22
N GLY A 337 6.26 -6.32 8.60
CA GLY A 337 6.99 -6.22 9.86
C GLY A 337 7.65 -4.86 10.02
N VAL A 338 8.46 -4.45 9.04
CA VAL A 338 9.13 -3.13 9.02
C VAL A 338 8.11 -2.00 9.03
N THR A 339 6.98 -2.13 8.32
CA THR A 339 5.93 -1.10 8.35
C THR A 339 5.31 -0.96 9.73
N ILE A 340 5.02 -2.07 10.42
CA ILE A 340 4.49 -2.04 11.79
C ILE A 340 5.52 -1.45 12.76
N MET A 341 6.81 -1.81 12.61
CA MET A 341 7.88 -1.25 13.42
C MET A 341 8.06 0.25 13.21
N THR A 342 7.88 0.74 11.98
CA THR A 342 8.15 2.13 11.61
C THR A 342 6.90 3.02 11.62
N ILE A 343 5.71 2.47 11.87
CA ILE A 343 4.47 3.23 11.84
C ILE A 343 4.54 4.41 12.83
N PRO A 344 4.27 5.64 12.38
CA PRO A 344 4.32 6.79 13.27
C PRO A 344 3.06 6.78 14.13
N LEU A 345 3.25 6.63 15.43
CA LEU A 345 2.17 6.63 16.40
C LEU A 345 1.70 8.07 16.63
N ALA A 346 0.37 8.26 16.73
CA ALA A 346 -0.22 9.57 17.00
C ALA A 346 0.39 10.19 18.28
N PRO A 347 0.57 11.53 18.36
CA PRO A 347 1.25 12.17 19.49
C PRO A 347 0.66 11.83 20.86
N GLN A 348 -0.66 11.64 20.93
CA GLN A 348 -1.38 11.18 22.13
C GLN A 348 -0.90 9.82 22.66
N HIS A 349 -0.28 9.01 21.80
CA HIS A 349 0.24 7.67 22.09
C HIS A 349 1.77 7.61 22.08
N SER A 350 2.42 8.68 21.64
CA SER A 350 3.87 8.89 21.70
C SER A 350 4.24 9.51 23.04
N GLN A 351 3.93 8.79 24.14
CA GLN A 351 4.42 9.16 25.46
C GLN A 351 5.96 9.08 25.45
N PRO A 352 6.68 10.09 25.99
CA PRO A 352 8.13 10.06 26.06
C PRO A 352 8.56 8.79 26.81
N GLY A 353 9.52 8.09 26.23
CA GLY A 353 10.05 6.85 26.76
C GLY A 353 10.51 6.97 28.22
N LYS A 354 10.36 5.90 29.02
CA LYS A 354 10.93 5.88 30.37
C LYS A 354 12.45 6.02 30.26
N MET A 355 13.00 7.05 30.89
CA MET A 355 14.45 7.25 30.97
C MET A 355 14.99 6.36 32.08
N VAL A 356 15.86 5.42 31.74
CA VAL A 356 16.48 4.50 32.71
C VAL A 356 17.94 4.89 32.90
N HIS A 357 18.32 5.07 34.17
CA HIS A 357 19.69 5.33 34.58
C HIS A 357 20.49 4.02 34.56
N LEU A 358 21.64 4.00 33.88
CA LEU A 358 22.56 2.86 33.93
C LEU A 358 23.42 2.98 35.21
N PRO A 359 23.28 2.08 36.19
CA PRO A 359 23.94 2.20 37.50
C PRO A 359 25.46 1.96 37.46
N PHE A 360 26.03 1.63 36.30
CA PHE A 360 27.43 1.24 36.15
C PHE A 360 28.38 2.40 35.81
N PHE A 361 27.86 3.57 35.43
CA PHE A 361 28.68 4.73 35.09
C PHE A 361 28.54 5.85 36.13
N ASN A 362 29.49 5.84 37.07
CA ASN A 362 29.94 6.97 37.90
C ASN A 362 28.85 7.81 38.61
N ASN A 363 28.62 7.52 39.90
CA ASN A 363 27.71 8.27 40.78
C ASN A 363 28.17 9.72 41.08
N SER A 364 29.37 10.12 40.67
CA SER A 364 29.95 11.44 41.00
C SER A 364 29.51 12.56 40.06
N HIS A 365 29.02 12.25 38.84
CA HIS A 365 28.55 13.26 37.87
C HIS A 365 27.28 12.80 37.15
N PRO A 366 26.09 12.96 37.76
CA PRO A 366 24.82 12.49 37.19
C PRO A 366 24.45 13.13 35.83
N HIS A 367 25.01 14.31 35.51
CA HIS A 367 24.77 15.00 34.23
C HIS A 367 25.55 14.43 33.03
N LEU A 368 26.54 13.57 33.25
CA LEU A 368 27.36 12.95 32.19
C LEU A 368 27.01 11.46 31.97
N ALA A 369 26.07 10.92 32.75
CA ALA A 369 25.70 9.51 32.66
C ALA A 369 24.93 9.24 31.35
N PRO A 370 25.28 8.18 30.59
CA PRO A 370 24.56 7.83 29.38
C PRO A 370 23.12 7.41 29.73
N HIS A 371 22.15 8.14 29.18
CA HIS A 371 20.73 7.85 29.35
C HIS A 371 20.21 6.96 28.22
N ILE A 372 19.64 5.80 28.55
CA ILE A 372 18.89 5.00 27.60
C ILE A 372 17.41 5.39 27.69
N ARG A 373 16.85 5.86 26.57
CA ARG A 373 15.41 6.09 26.42
C ARG A 373 14.74 4.79 25.98
N LEU A 374 14.00 4.14 26.89
CA LEU A 374 13.21 2.98 26.53
C LEU A 374 11.98 3.39 25.71
N PRO A 375 11.65 2.71 24.60
CA PRO A 375 10.45 3.00 23.83
C PRO A 375 9.18 2.87 24.68
N SER A 376 8.12 3.58 24.31
CA SER A 376 6.81 3.44 24.94
C SER A 376 6.29 2.00 24.83
N THR A 377 5.45 1.53 25.76
CA THR A 377 4.92 0.15 25.74
C THR A 377 4.27 -0.21 24.40
N ARG A 378 3.58 0.74 23.78
CA ARG A 378 2.97 0.58 22.46
C ARG A 378 4.01 0.48 21.34
N ARG A 379 5.08 1.29 21.42
CA ARG A 379 6.19 1.18 20.47
C ARG A 379 6.92 -0.16 20.63
N THR A 380 7.14 -0.63 21.87
CA THR A 380 7.69 -1.96 22.14
C THR A 380 6.80 -3.06 21.57
N LEU A 381 5.48 -2.95 21.70
CA LEU A 381 4.54 -3.89 21.09
C LEU A 381 4.64 -3.88 19.55
N CYS A 382 4.71 -2.70 18.92
CA CYS A 382 4.94 -2.59 17.48
C CYS A 382 6.27 -3.23 17.04
N LEU A 383 7.35 -3.03 17.81
CA LEU A 383 8.65 -3.65 17.55
C LEU A 383 8.57 -5.17 17.68
N ALA A 384 7.95 -5.67 18.74
CA ALA A 384 7.78 -7.10 18.99
C ALA A 384 6.93 -7.76 17.89
N LEU A 385 5.75 -7.22 17.59
CA LEU A 385 4.86 -7.75 16.55
C LEU A 385 5.50 -7.65 15.16
N GLY A 386 6.15 -6.53 14.86
CA GLY A 386 6.84 -6.33 13.60
C GLY A 386 8.03 -7.26 13.40
N PHE A 387 8.65 -7.78 14.47
CA PHE A 387 9.74 -8.76 14.41
C PHE A 387 9.19 -10.19 14.36
N LEU A 388 8.27 -10.51 15.27
CA LEU A 388 7.70 -11.86 15.42
C LEU A 388 7.02 -12.32 14.14
N TYR A 389 6.35 -11.42 13.41
CA TYR A 389 5.67 -11.78 12.17
C TYR A 389 6.62 -12.30 11.08
N PRO A 390 7.59 -11.54 10.55
CA PRO A 390 8.55 -12.05 9.57
C PRO A 390 9.36 -13.22 10.10
N PHE A 391 9.74 -13.22 11.39
CA PHE A 391 10.45 -14.33 12.00
C PHE A 391 9.63 -15.64 11.95
N SER A 392 8.36 -15.59 12.34
CA SER A 392 7.47 -16.76 12.27
C SER A 392 7.28 -17.28 10.85
N ILE A 393 7.22 -16.40 9.85
CA ILE A 393 7.13 -16.80 8.45
C ILE A 393 8.44 -17.43 7.97
N LEU A 394 9.60 -16.88 8.35
CA LEU A 394 10.90 -17.49 8.06
C LEU A 394 11.01 -18.90 8.64
N THR A 395 10.63 -19.06 9.92
CA THR A 395 10.58 -20.37 10.56
C THR A 395 9.65 -21.30 9.80
N ALA A 396 8.47 -20.83 9.39
CA ALA A 396 7.51 -21.66 8.68
C ALA A 396 8.00 -22.12 7.31
N ILE A 397 8.59 -21.24 6.50
CA ILE A 397 9.05 -21.60 5.15
C ILE A 397 10.23 -22.59 5.18
N VAL A 398 11.11 -22.48 6.17
CA VAL A 398 12.25 -23.40 6.36
C VAL A 398 11.79 -24.73 6.94
N ALA A 399 10.98 -24.70 8.00
CA ALA A 399 10.48 -25.91 8.66
C ALA A 399 9.60 -26.78 7.74
N THR A 400 8.91 -26.16 6.79
CA THR A 400 8.09 -26.87 5.79
C THR A 400 8.86 -27.27 4.53
N ALA A 401 10.17 -27.02 4.48
CA ALA A 401 11.03 -27.26 3.32
C ALA A 401 10.50 -26.59 2.03
N ASN A 402 9.78 -25.47 2.15
CA ASN A 402 9.27 -24.76 0.99
C ASN A 402 10.30 -23.82 0.37
N HIS A 403 11.25 -23.34 1.16
CA HIS A 403 12.28 -22.40 0.76
C HIS A 403 13.61 -22.67 1.47
N PHE A 404 14.71 -22.35 0.81
CA PHE A 404 16.04 -22.23 1.41
C PHE A 404 16.17 -20.94 2.22
N ILE A 405 17.15 -20.86 3.12
CA ILE A 405 17.45 -19.62 3.85
C ILE A 405 17.88 -18.52 2.87
N LEU A 406 18.66 -18.85 1.83
CA LEU A 406 19.04 -17.89 0.79
C LEU A 406 17.86 -17.40 -0.05
N ASP A 407 16.77 -18.15 -0.16
CA ASP A 407 15.55 -17.65 -0.80
C ASP A 407 14.94 -16.49 0.01
N ALA A 408 15.04 -16.54 1.34
CA ALA A 408 14.61 -15.48 2.23
C ALA A 408 15.53 -14.26 2.14
N VAL A 409 16.84 -14.47 1.98
CA VAL A 409 17.80 -13.38 1.71
C VAL A 409 17.48 -12.71 0.37
N ALA A 410 17.26 -13.48 -0.70
CA ALA A 410 16.85 -12.96 -2.00
C ALA A 410 15.50 -12.21 -1.90
N GLY A 411 14.54 -12.75 -1.15
CA GLY A 411 13.26 -12.09 -0.86
C GLY A 411 13.42 -10.74 -0.12
N SER A 412 14.39 -10.65 0.79
CA SER A 412 14.74 -9.41 1.51
C SER A 412 15.32 -8.36 0.57
N ILE A 413 16.22 -8.77 -0.33
CA ILE A 413 16.81 -7.89 -1.34
C ILE A 413 15.71 -7.36 -2.27
N VAL A 414 14.83 -8.24 -2.75
CA VAL A 414 13.68 -7.85 -3.58
C VAL A 414 12.76 -6.88 -2.83
N CYS A 415 12.48 -7.14 -1.55
CA CYS A 415 11.70 -6.24 -0.71
C CYS A 415 12.35 -4.84 -0.59
N PHE A 416 13.66 -4.80 -0.35
CA PHE A 416 14.40 -3.55 -0.24
C PHE A 416 14.41 -2.76 -1.56
N LEU A 417 14.68 -3.43 -2.68
CA LEU A 417 14.62 -2.81 -4.00
C LEU A 417 13.21 -2.31 -4.32
N GLY A 418 12.20 -3.12 -4.03
CA GLY A 418 10.79 -2.74 -4.18
C GLY A 418 10.46 -1.49 -3.36
N TRP A 419 10.94 -1.41 -2.12
CA TRP A 419 10.73 -0.25 -1.26
C TRP A 419 11.40 1.01 -1.83
N LYS A 420 12.66 0.90 -2.28
CA LYS A 420 13.44 2.02 -2.80
C LYS A 420 12.92 2.53 -4.15
N PHE A 421 12.45 1.64 -5.02
CA PHE A 421 12.07 1.96 -6.40
C PHE A 421 10.55 1.94 -6.65
N ASN A 422 9.73 1.94 -5.61
CA ASN A 422 8.26 1.87 -5.75
C ASN A 422 7.65 3.05 -6.54
N ASP A 423 8.34 4.19 -6.59
CA ASP A 423 7.85 5.39 -7.27
C ASP A 423 7.85 5.25 -8.80
N VAL A 424 8.54 4.25 -9.35
CA VAL A 424 8.49 3.95 -10.80
C VAL A 424 7.06 3.67 -11.26
N LEU A 425 6.21 3.11 -10.39
CA LEU A 425 4.82 2.82 -10.70
C LEU A 425 3.96 4.08 -10.78
N LEU A 426 4.42 5.24 -10.29
CA LEU A 426 3.71 6.52 -10.45
C LEU A 426 3.68 6.96 -11.91
N ASN A 427 4.63 6.52 -12.73
CA ASN A 427 4.61 6.77 -14.18
C ASN A 427 3.38 6.13 -14.86
N LEU A 428 2.82 5.06 -14.28
CA LEU A 428 1.62 4.41 -14.78
C LEU A 428 0.34 5.22 -14.51
N LEU A 429 0.39 6.28 -13.69
CA LEU A 429 -0.76 7.16 -13.46
C LEU A 429 -1.23 7.83 -14.75
N VAL A 430 -0.33 8.07 -15.70
CA VAL A 430 -0.69 8.59 -17.03
C VAL A 430 -1.61 7.61 -17.74
N ILE A 431 -1.24 6.34 -17.76
CA ILE A 431 -2.03 5.27 -18.39
C ILE A 431 -3.35 5.07 -17.63
N GLU A 432 -3.31 5.13 -16.29
CA GLU A 432 -4.50 5.05 -15.45
C GLU A 432 -5.51 6.17 -15.77
N ASP A 433 -5.07 7.42 -15.88
CA ASP A 433 -5.96 8.55 -16.18
C ASP A 433 -6.67 8.35 -17.54
N TRP A 434 -5.94 7.90 -18.57
CA TRP A 434 -6.52 7.58 -19.87
C TRP A 434 -7.49 6.39 -19.80
N PHE A 435 -7.12 5.33 -19.09
CA PHE A 435 -7.98 4.16 -18.90
C PHE A 435 -9.29 4.52 -18.19
N LEU A 436 -9.22 5.26 -17.09
CA LEU A 436 -10.38 5.74 -16.34
C LEU A 436 -11.24 6.70 -17.18
N TRP A 437 -10.61 7.50 -18.04
CA TRP A 437 -11.33 8.36 -18.99
C TRP A 437 -12.10 7.53 -20.04
N CYS A 438 -11.48 6.50 -20.62
CA CYS A 438 -12.12 5.57 -21.55
C CYS A 438 -13.31 4.84 -20.91
N LEU A 439 -13.16 4.36 -19.67
CA LEU A 439 -14.25 3.72 -18.93
C LEU A 439 -15.28 4.71 -18.37
N ARG A 440 -14.99 6.02 -18.45
CA ARG A 440 -15.82 7.10 -17.92
C ARG A 440 -16.08 6.93 -16.42
N ILE A 441 -15.03 6.65 -15.66
CA ILE A 441 -15.05 6.43 -14.19
C ILE A 441 -14.15 7.47 -13.52
N HIS A 442 -14.55 7.96 -12.35
CA HIS A 442 -13.70 8.81 -11.51
C HIS A 442 -13.25 8.06 -10.25
N LYS A 443 -11.93 8.08 -9.99
CA LYS A 443 -11.32 7.55 -8.76
C LYS A 443 -11.33 8.63 -7.67
N PRO A 444 -11.77 8.31 -6.42
CA PRO A 444 -11.74 9.27 -5.33
C PRO A 444 -10.30 9.60 -4.91
N VAL A 445 -9.90 10.87 -5.04
CA VAL A 445 -8.58 11.36 -4.61
C VAL A 445 -8.51 11.41 -3.09
N GLN A 446 -7.45 10.85 -2.51
CA GLN A 446 -7.19 10.87 -1.07
C GLN A 446 -6.25 12.02 -0.74
N VAL A 447 -6.76 13.08 -0.11
CA VAL A 447 -5.93 14.24 0.25
C VAL A 447 -5.45 14.11 1.71
N PRO A 448 -4.16 14.34 1.98
CA PRO A 448 -3.63 14.48 3.34
C PRO A 448 -4.36 15.52 4.20
N LEU A 449 -4.47 15.21 5.49
CA LEU A 449 -4.96 16.11 6.54
C LEU A 449 -4.25 17.48 6.57
N GLU A 450 -2.93 17.46 6.39
CA GLU A 450 -2.06 18.63 6.52
C GLU A 450 -2.11 19.52 5.26
N THR A 451 -2.12 18.91 4.08
CA THR A 451 -2.25 19.61 2.80
C THR A 451 -3.62 20.29 2.66
N GLU A 452 -4.70 19.69 3.16
CA GLU A 452 -6.03 20.31 3.14
C GLU A 452 -6.11 21.51 4.09
N ARG A 453 -5.48 21.44 5.26
CA ARG A 453 -5.38 22.57 6.21
C ARG A 453 -4.56 23.72 5.62
N LEU A 454 -3.40 23.42 5.03
CA LEU A 454 -2.56 24.44 4.38
C LEU A 454 -3.26 25.06 3.18
N ALA A 455 -3.99 24.29 2.37
CA ALA A 455 -4.79 24.83 1.27
C ALA A 455 -5.92 25.75 1.77
N LYS A 456 -6.62 25.37 2.86
CA LYS A 456 -7.65 26.21 3.49
C LYS A 456 -7.07 27.48 4.12
N ALA A 457 -5.91 27.39 4.76
CA ALA A 457 -5.26 28.53 5.42
C ALA A 457 -4.60 29.52 4.44
N SER A 458 -4.15 29.05 3.28
CA SER A 458 -3.40 29.89 2.31
C SER A 458 -4.24 30.48 1.19
N GLY A 459 -5.52 30.10 1.04
CA GLY A 459 -6.39 30.57 -0.05
C GLY A 459 -5.86 30.25 -1.46
N LEU A 460 -4.79 29.46 -1.56
CA LEU A 460 -4.07 29.14 -2.78
C LEU A 460 -4.35 27.70 -3.18
N GLY A 461 -4.77 27.53 -4.44
CA GLY A 461 -4.95 26.22 -5.06
C GLY A 461 -3.70 25.35 -4.91
N LEU A 462 -3.96 24.07 -4.66
CA LEU A 462 -2.99 23.01 -4.35
C LEU A 462 -1.80 22.98 -5.34
N LYS A 463 -0.58 23.16 -4.85
CA LYS A 463 0.63 22.61 -5.49
C LYS A 463 1.05 21.35 -4.74
N GLU A 464 1.00 20.21 -5.43
CA GLU A 464 1.45 18.90 -4.95
C GLU A 464 2.89 19.00 -4.43
N LYS A 465 3.11 18.59 -3.17
CA LYS A 465 4.44 18.23 -2.67
C LYS A 465 4.46 16.73 -2.40
N GLU A 466 5.40 16.09 -3.08
CA GLU A 466 5.62 14.67 -3.17
C GLU A 466 6.31 14.10 -1.93
N GLY A 467 6.07 12.80 -1.68
CA GLY A 467 7.04 11.92 -1.02
C GLY A 467 7.22 12.10 0.48
N TRP A 468 6.93 11.05 1.24
CA TRP A 468 7.41 10.96 2.62
C TRP A 468 8.92 10.71 2.62
N GLU A 469 9.69 11.75 2.94
CA GLU A 469 11.11 11.64 3.31
C GLU A 469 11.20 11.33 4.82
N PRO A 470 11.86 10.24 5.24
CA PRO A 470 11.92 9.83 6.65
C PRO A 470 12.75 10.76 7.56
N GLU A 471 13.40 11.82 7.05
CA GLU A 471 14.43 12.58 7.79
C GLU A 471 14.07 14.02 8.19
N LYS A 472 12.85 14.51 7.95
CA LYS A 472 12.47 15.86 8.39
C LYS A 472 11.52 15.82 9.58
N THR A 473 12.09 15.75 10.77
CA THR A 473 11.44 16.26 11.98
C THR A 473 11.02 17.72 11.73
N PRO A 474 9.79 18.14 12.04
CA PRO A 474 9.45 19.55 11.93
C PRO A 474 10.33 20.32 12.92
N ALA A 475 11.17 21.21 12.38
CA ALA A 475 11.90 22.17 13.19
C ALA A 475 10.87 22.93 14.04
N VAL A 476 11.02 22.81 15.36
CA VAL A 476 10.31 23.64 16.33
C VAL A 476 10.66 25.07 15.99
N VAL A 477 9.68 25.82 15.50
CA VAL A 477 9.77 27.28 15.40
C VAL A 477 9.78 27.78 16.84
N ASN A 478 10.98 28.04 17.38
CA ASN A 478 11.13 28.85 18.56
C ASN A 478 10.71 30.27 18.18
N ALA A 479 9.57 30.71 18.70
CA ALA A 479 9.25 32.13 18.75
C ALA A 479 10.26 32.80 19.69
N ALA A 480 11.00 33.77 19.16
CA ALA A 480 11.76 34.73 19.93
C ALA A 480 10.84 35.86 20.40
#